data_AF-A0AAN7C533-F1
#
_entry.id   AF-A0AAN7C533-F1
#
_cell.length_a   1.000
_cell.length_b   1.000
_cell.length_c   1.000
_cell.angle_alpha   90.00
_cell.angle_beta   90.00
_cell.angle_gamma   90.00
#
_symmetry.space_group_name_H-M   'P 1'
#
loop_
_entity.id
_entity.type
_entity.pdbx_description
1 polymer ?
#
loop_
_entity_poly.entity_id
_entity_poly.type
_entity_poly.pdbx_seq_one_letter_code
_entity_poly.pdbx_strand_id
1 'polypeptide(L)'
;MSALQRAIAQNARQAEEVNNSAQRLLQRQKEEKARRVEEDNNTWQRARWEAARRAMADGTFKTPEIRIPVIITPDGPVSSAKDLQQLAGMDSMPETLEATLIRDHWISTERPVTICYVNYGERARLEEKANIEYDPSGKFMVRFGEQKRYTMVVLSLKEGVTLPGPSEIGINGEGRGNGVVDE
;
A
#
# COMPACT_ATOMS: atom_id res chain seq x y z
N MET A 1 36.19 -56.89 -14.91
CA MET A 1 35.59 -55.71 -15.57
C MET A 1 36.27 -55.46 -16.91
N SER A 2 35.51 -55.29 -17.98
CA SER A 2 36.07 -55.02 -19.32
C SER A 2 36.65 -53.61 -19.42
N ALA A 3 37.56 -53.37 -20.38
CA ALA A 3 38.10 -52.04 -20.65
C ALA A 3 36.98 -51.02 -20.95
N LEU A 4 35.92 -51.46 -21.65
CA LEU A 4 34.76 -50.63 -21.96
C LEU A 4 34.01 -50.16 -20.70
N GLN A 5 33.80 -51.04 -19.71
CA GLN A 5 33.15 -50.68 -18.45
C GLN A 5 33.95 -49.63 -17.66
N ARG A 6 35.29 -49.70 -17.70
CA ARG A 6 36.15 -48.72 -17.04
C ARG A 6 36.08 -47.35 -17.73
N ALA A 7 36.08 -47.32 -19.06
CA ALA A 7 35.93 -46.07 -19.82
C ALA A 7 34.57 -45.40 -19.57
N ILE A 8 33.47 -46.18 -19.54
CA ILE A 8 32.13 -45.66 -19.24
C ILE A 8 32.09 -45.06 -17.83
N ALA A 9 32.65 -45.77 -16.83
CA ALA A 9 32.69 -45.29 -15.46
C ALA A 9 33.54 -44.01 -15.30
N GLN A 10 34.66 -43.91 -16.03
CA GLN A 10 35.49 -42.68 -16.05
C GLN A 10 34.74 -41.51 -16.68
N ASN A 11 34.09 -41.72 -17.83
CA ASN A 11 33.31 -40.69 -18.49
C ASN A 11 32.14 -40.20 -17.61
N ALA A 12 31.46 -41.11 -16.92
CA ALA A 12 30.39 -40.77 -15.99
C ALA A 12 30.88 -39.91 -14.82
N ARG A 13 32.01 -40.28 -14.20
CA ARG A 13 32.62 -39.48 -13.13
C ARG A 13 33.06 -38.10 -13.61
N GLN A 14 33.64 -38.02 -14.81
CA GLN A 14 34.06 -36.74 -15.38
C GLN A 14 32.84 -35.84 -15.68
N ALA A 15 31.75 -36.41 -16.19
CA ALA A 15 30.51 -35.66 -16.42
C ALA A 15 29.90 -35.15 -15.10
N GLU A 16 29.91 -35.97 -14.04
CA GLU A 16 29.45 -35.59 -12.71
C GLU A 16 30.31 -34.47 -12.10
N GLU A 17 31.63 -34.57 -12.24
CA GLU A 17 32.55 -33.53 -11.77
C GLU A 17 32.33 -32.20 -12.49
N VAL A 18 32.14 -32.24 -13.82
CA VAL A 18 31.81 -31.05 -14.61
C VAL A 18 30.48 -30.44 -14.16
N ASN A 19 29.44 -31.25 -13.96
CA ASN A 19 28.14 -30.77 -13.48
C ASN A 19 28.25 -30.13 -12.08
N ASN A 20 28.96 -30.79 -11.15
CA ASN A 20 29.21 -30.25 -9.81
C ASN A 20 30.00 -28.94 -9.86
N SER A 21 30.98 -28.83 -10.76
CA SER A 21 31.75 -27.60 -10.94
C SER A 21 30.88 -26.45 -11.49
N ALA A 22 30.00 -26.73 -12.45
CA ALA A 22 29.08 -25.75 -13.02
C ALA A 22 28.06 -25.25 -11.98
N GLN A 23 27.52 -26.15 -11.15
CA GLN A 23 26.62 -25.78 -10.05
C GLN A 23 27.32 -24.87 -9.03
N ARG A 24 28.56 -25.18 -8.66
CA ARG A 24 29.36 -24.33 -7.75
C ARG A 24 29.63 -22.95 -8.34
N LEU A 25 29.92 -22.87 -9.64
CA LEU A 25 30.14 -21.58 -10.31
C LEU A 25 28.86 -20.74 -10.33
N LEU A 26 27.72 -21.33 -10.67
CA LEU A 26 26.43 -20.65 -10.67
C LEU A 26 26.07 -20.14 -9.26
N GLN A 27 26.32 -20.95 -8.24
CA GLN A 27 26.10 -20.56 -6.85
C GLN A 27 26.98 -19.37 -6.45
N ARG A 28 28.29 -19.40 -6.77
CA ARG A 28 29.20 -18.27 -6.53
C ARG A 28 28.75 -16.99 -7.23
N GLN A 29 28.28 -17.09 -8.47
CA GLN A 29 27.75 -15.94 -9.21
C GLN A 29 26.49 -15.35 -8.55
N LYS A 30 25.57 -16.20 -8.07
CA LYS A 30 24.39 -15.76 -7.33
C LYS A 30 24.76 -15.06 -6.02
N GLU A 31 25.69 -15.63 -5.26
CA GLU A 31 26.18 -15.06 -4.01
C GLU A 31 26.90 -13.72 -4.23
N GLU A 32 27.75 -13.64 -5.25
CA GLU A 32 28.44 -12.39 -5.58
C GLU A 32 27.44 -11.30 -6.02
N LYS A 33 26.45 -11.66 -6.83
CA LYS A 33 25.39 -10.73 -7.23
C LYS A 33 24.59 -10.24 -6.02
N ALA A 34 24.22 -11.14 -5.11
CA ALA A 34 23.51 -10.79 -3.87
C ALA A 34 24.36 -9.88 -2.98
N ARG A 35 25.67 -10.18 -2.85
CA ARG A 35 26.61 -9.36 -2.08
C ARG A 35 26.73 -7.94 -2.64
N ARG A 36 26.86 -7.80 -3.97
CA ARG A 36 26.92 -6.48 -4.62
C ARG A 36 25.65 -5.67 -4.38
N VAL A 37 24.47 -6.30 -4.53
CA VAL A 37 23.18 -5.65 -4.26
C VAL A 37 23.11 -5.17 -2.79
N GLU A 38 23.59 -5.98 -1.85
CA GLU A 38 23.61 -5.62 -0.43
C GLU A 38 24.60 -4.48 -0.14
N GLU A 39 25.80 -4.51 -0.73
CA GLU A 39 26.82 -3.45 -0.61
C GLU A 39 26.31 -2.12 -1.19
N ASP A 40 25.65 -2.15 -2.36
CA ASP A 40 25.04 -0.99 -2.99
C ASP A 40 23.91 -0.41 -2.13
N ASN A 41 23.04 -1.27 -1.60
CA ASN A 41 21.96 -0.88 -0.70
C ASN A 41 22.51 -0.23 0.59
N ASN A 42 23.54 -0.82 1.20
CA ASN A 42 24.19 -0.28 2.40
C ASN A 42 24.84 1.09 2.11
N THR A 43 25.52 1.22 0.97
CA THR A 43 26.16 2.47 0.55
C THR A 43 25.13 3.58 0.35
N TRP A 44 24.04 3.29 -0.36
CA TRP A 44 22.94 4.23 -0.54
C TRP A 44 22.27 4.62 0.79
N GLN A 45 22.03 3.66 1.69
CA GLN A 45 21.46 3.93 3.01
C GLN A 45 22.37 4.84 3.83
N ARG A 46 23.68 4.58 3.87
CA ARG A 46 24.65 5.44 4.57
C ARG A 46 24.64 6.86 4.04
N ALA A 47 24.72 7.03 2.72
CA ALA A 47 24.69 8.34 2.09
C ALA A 47 23.41 9.11 2.43
N ARG A 48 22.25 8.42 2.43
CA ARG A 48 20.96 9.00 2.81
C ARG A 48 20.93 9.43 4.28
N TRP A 49 21.44 8.59 5.19
CA TRP A 49 21.51 8.92 6.62
C TRP A 49 22.46 10.08 6.91
N GLU A 50 23.61 10.13 6.24
CA GLU A 50 24.54 11.26 6.35
C GLU A 50 23.90 12.55 5.83
N ALA A 51 23.21 12.51 4.69
CA ALA A 51 22.49 13.66 4.16
C ALA A 51 21.41 14.16 5.14
N ALA A 52 20.62 13.25 5.72
CA ALA A 52 19.63 13.59 6.73
C ALA A 52 20.28 14.23 7.98
N ARG A 53 21.41 13.68 8.44
CA ARG A 53 22.15 14.21 9.59
C ARG A 53 22.70 15.60 9.33
N ARG A 54 23.25 15.86 8.14
CA ARG A 54 23.70 17.21 7.74
C ARG A 54 22.52 18.18 7.70
N ALA A 55 21.43 17.80 7.05
CA ALA A 55 20.22 18.64 7.03
C ALA A 55 19.70 18.97 8.44
N MET A 56 19.77 18.01 9.38
CA MET A 56 19.38 18.25 10.77
C MET A 56 20.32 19.24 11.46
N ALA A 57 21.64 19.09 11.27
CA ALA A 57 22.64 20.00 11.82
C ALA A 57 22.50 21.43 11.25
N ASP A 58 22.16 21.55 9.96
CA ASP A 58 21.98 22.82 9.27
C ASP A 58 20.60 23.45 9.52
N GLY A 59 19.71 22.78 10.27
CA GLY A 59 18.33 23.23 10.49
C GLY A 59 17.45 23.21 9.22
N THR A 60 17.91 22.57 8.15
CA THR A 60 17.19 22.45 6.87
C THR A 60 16.40 21.15 6.76
N PHE A 61 16.52 20.25 7.74
CA PHE A 61 15.79 19.00 7.77
C PHE A 61 14.30 19.25 7.84
N LYS A 62 13.61 18.85 6.77
CA LYS A 62 12.15 18.80 6.74
C LYS A 62 11.74 17.39 7.11
N THR A 63 11.07 17.24 8.24
CA THR A 63 10.41 15.99 8.59
C THR A 63 9.45 15.64 7.45
N PRO A 64 9.61 14.47 6.81
CA PRO A 64 8.71 14.08 5.74
C PRO A 64 7.29 14.03 6.30
N GLU A 65 6.35 14.58 5.56
CA GLU A 65 4.95 14.51 5.96
C GLU A 65 4.50 13.05 5.94
N ILE A 66 4.17 12.51 7.12
CA ILE A 66 3.67 11.16 7.23
C ILE A 66 2.20 11.17 6.86
N ARG A 67 1.91 10.48 5.76
CA ARG A 67 0.56 10.30 5.21
C ARG A 67 0.10 8.88 5.53
N ILE A 68 -1.05 8.77 6.17
CA ILE A 68 -1.65 7.52 6.63
C ILE A 68 -2.85 7.22 5.71
N PRO A 69 -2.88 6.05 5.05
CA PRO A 69 -4.03 5.71 4.21
C PRO A 69 -5.23 5.37 5.09
N VAL A 70 -6.40 5.89 4.70
CA VAL A 70 -7.70 5.60 5.28
C VAL A 70 -8.57 4.97 4.19
N ILE A 71 -9.17 3.82 4.48
CA ILE A 71 -10.07 3.15 3.54
C ILE A 71 -11.42 3.87 3.53
N ILE A 72 -11.92 4.15 2.33
CA ILE A 72 -13.29 4.56 2.08
C ILE A 72 -14.08 3.33 1.62
N THR A 73 -15.19 3.06 2.30
CA THR A 73 -16.06 1.92 1.98
C THR A 73 -17.44 2.44 1.63
N PRO A 74 -18.01 2.10 0.45
CA PRO A 74 -19.32 2.60 0.04
C PRO A 74 -20.44 2.39 1.09
N ASP A 75 -20.40 1.25 1.80
CA ASP A 75 -21.39 0.87 2.80
C ASP A 75 -20.96 1.19 4.25
N GLY A 76 -19.87 1.92 4.45
CA GLY A 76 -19.34 2.22 5.77
C GLY A 76 -19.65 3.62 6.27
N PRO A 77 -19.20 3.96 7.50
CA PRO A 77 -19.41 5.28 8.10
C PRO A 77 -18.79 6.43 7.31
N VAL A 78 -17.77 6.12 6.49
CA VAL A 78 -17.14 7.03 5.55
C VAL A 78 -17.25 6.40 4.17
N SER A 79 -18.21 6.90 3.40
CA SER A 79 -18.58 6.38 2.09
C SER A 79 -17.96 7.15 0.93
N SER A 80 -17.46 8.36 1.20
CA SER A 80 -16.86 9.24 0.22
C SER A 80 -15.66 10.01 0.75
N ALA A 81 -14.86 10.57 -0.16
CA ALA A 81 -13.79 11.50 0.19
C ALA A 81 -14.31 12.77 0.86
N LYS A 82 -15.55 13.18 0.54
CA LYS A 82 -16.23 14.33 1.15
C LYS A 82 -16.55 14.07 2.63
N ASP A 83 -17.04 12.87 2.96
CA ASP A 83 -17.29 12.47 4.34
C ASP A 83 -15.99 12.52 5.14
N LEU A 84 -14.91 11.97 4.56
CA LEU A 84 -13.60 11.98 5.18
C LEU A 84 -13.08 13.41 5.36
N GLN A 85 -13.21 14.26 4.35
CA GLN A 85 -12.83 15.67 4.39
C GLN A 85 -13.45 16.37 5.60
N GLN A 86 -14.76 16.18 5.80
CA GLN A 86 -15.52 16.84 6.85
C GLN A 86 -15.16 16.29 8.24
N LEU A 87 -15.04 14.97 8.39
CA LEU A 87 -14.65 14.37 9.66
C LEU A 87 -13.24 14.79 10.05
N ALA A 88 -12.30 14.71 9.12
CA ALA A 88 -10.90 15.07 9.32
C ALA A 88 -10.65 16.59 9.35
N GLY A 89 -11.65 17.43 9.06
CA GLY A 89 -11.54 18.89 9.03
C GLY A 89 -10.49 19.38 8.03
N MET A 90 -10.53 18.84 6.81
CA MET A 90 -9.62 19.21 5.73
C MET A 90 -10.15 20.40 4.93
N ASP A 91 -9.26 21.32 4.57
CA ASP A 91 -9.62 22.53 3.83
C ASP A 91 -10.03 22.26 2.38
N SER A 92 -9.49 21.18 1.79
CA SER A 92 -9.75 20.77 0.41
C SER A 92 -10.12 19.29 0.32
N MET A 93 -10.80 18.91 -0.76
CA MET A 93 -11.13 17.51 -1.03
C MET A 93 -9.84 16.67 -1.09
N PRO A 94 -9.72 15.58 -0.31
CA PRO A 94 -8.54 14.73 -0.37
C PRO A 94 -8.49 13.96 -1.69
N GLU A 95 -7.27 13.70 -2.16
CA GLU A 95 -7.03 12.85 -3.32
C GLU A 95 -7.37 11.39 -2.98
N THR A 96 -8.17 10.77 -3.85
CA THR A 96 -8.54 9.35 -3.78
C THR A 96 -7.64 8.53 -4.66
N LEU A 97 -7.16 7.39 -4.16
CA LEU A 97 -6.40 6.42 -4.93
C LEU A 97 -7.06 5.05 -4.86
N GLU A 98 -6.96 4.31 -5.95
CA GLU A 98 -7.35 2.90 -5.98
C GLU A 98 -6.21 2.04 -5.41
N ALA A 99 -6.57 1.11 -4.53
CA ALA A 99 -5.67 0.18 -3.90
C ALA A 99 -6.32 -1.20 -3.73
N THR A 100 -5.51 -2.21 -3.39
CA THR A 100 -6.02 -3.54 -3.05
C THR A 100 -5.93 -3.75 -1.56
N LEU A 101 -7.06 -3.90 -0.87
CA LEU A 101 -7.04 -4.33 0.53
C LEU A 101 -6.62 -5.80 0.59
N ILE A 102 -5.61 -6.06 1.40
CA ILE A 102 -5.15 -7.38 1.83
C ILE A 102 -5.65 -7.55 3.26
N ARG A 103 -6.54 -8.51 3.48
CA ARG A 103 -6.87 -8.96 4.84
C ARG A 103 -6.05 -10.20 5.16
N ASP A 104 -5.18 -10.10 6.15
CA ASP A 104 -4.39 -11.24 6.60
C ASP A 104 -5.21 -12.05 7.60
N HIS A 105 -5.98 -13.01 7.09
CA HIS A 105 -6.76 -13.96 7.89
C HIS A 105 -6.61 -15.37 7.30
N TRP A 106 -5.40 -15.93 7.24
CA TRP A 106 -5.06 -17.25 6.67
C TRP A 106 -5.44 -17.49 5.19
N ILE A 107 -6.37 -16.70 4.66
CA ILE A 107 -6.90 -16.63 3.30
C ILE A 107 -6.78 -15.16 2.92
N SER A 108 -5.74 -14.84 2.15
CA SER A 108 -5.55 -13.48 1.64
C SER A 108 -6.71 -13.15 0.71
N THR A 109 -7.68 -12.37 1.20
CA THR A 109 -8.72 -11.80 0.34
C THR A 109 -8.21 -10.49 -0.21
N GLU A 110 -8.17 -10.40 -1.54
CA GLU A 110 -7.82 -9.19 -2.27
C GLU A 110 -9.11 -8.56 -2.78
N ARG A 111 -9.42 -7.34 -2.31
CA ARG A 111 -10.55 -6.57 -2.80
C ARG A 111 -10.11 -5.16 -3.20
N PRO A 112 -10.59 -4.61 -4.32
CA PRO A 112 -10.35 -3.20 -4.65
C PRO A 112 -10.97 -2.33 -3.57
N VAL A 113 -10.26 -1.28 -3.18
CA VAL A 113 -10.71 -0.26 -2.24
C VAL A 113 -10.21 1.09 -2.69
N THR A 114 -10.99 2.12 -2.42
CA THR A 114 -10.54 3.51 -2.53
C THR A 114 -9.91 3.93 -1.20
N ILE A 115 -8.76 4.56 -1.25
CA ILE A 115 -8.09 5.13 -0.08
C ILE A 115 -7.92 6.64 -0.23
N CYS A 116 -7.85 7.33 0.90
CA CYS A 116 -7.39 8.71 0.99
C CYS A 116 -6.26 8.80 2.00
N TYR A 117 -5.35 9.74 1.79
CA TYR A 117 -4.26 9.97 2.73
C TYR A 117 -4.60 11.08 3.72
N VAL A 118 -4.30 10.83 4.99
CA VAL A 118 -4.44 11.82 6.06
C VAL A 118 -3.10 12.05 6.76
N ASN A 119 -2.82 13.28 7.19
CA ASN A 119 -1.69 13.57 8.08
C ASN A 119 -2.06 13.28 9.55
N TYR A 120 -1.11 13.47 10.47
CA TYR A 120 -1.35 13.21 11.89
C TYR A 120 -2.42 14.09 12.53
N GLY A 121 -2.52 15.37 12.13
CA GLY A 121 -3.54 16.27 12.66
C GLY A 121 -4.95 15.87 12.23
N GLU A 122 -5.09 15.54 10.94
CA GLU A 122 -6.33 14.99 10.37
C GLU A 122 -6.72 13.67 11.01
N ARG A 123 -5.75 12.76 11.22
CA ARG A 123 -5.95 11.52 11.96
C ARG A 123 -6.48 11.78 13.37
N ALA A 124 -5.88 12.70 14.13
CA ALA A 124 -6.32 12.98 15.49
C ALA A 124 -7.78 13.48 15.52
N ARG A 125 -8.16 14.33 14.55
CA ARG A 125 -9.54 14.81 14.40
C ARG A 125 -10.51 13.67 14.02
N LEU A 126 -10.07 12.71 13.22
CA LEU A 126 -10.85 11.51 12.96
C LEU A 126 -11.03 10.68 14.24
N GLU A 127 -9.95 10.44 15.00
CA GLU A 127 -9.99 9.65 16.25
C GLU A 127 -10.88 10.31 17.31
N GLU A 128 -11.01 11.64 17.29
CA GLU A 128 -11.93 12.38 18.14
C GLU A 128 -13.39 12.07 17.80
N LYS A 129 -13.74 12.04 16.51
CA LYS A 129 -15.13 11.95 16.02
C LYS A 129 -15.60 10.54 15.67
N ALA A 130 -14.68 9.59 15.54
CA ALA A 130 -14.99 8.24 15.09
C ALA A 130 -14.19 7.19 15.84
N ASN A 131 -14.74 5.98 15.90
CA ASN A 131 -14.03 4.79 16.33
C ASN A 131 -13.24 4.26 15.14
N ILE A 132 -11.91 4.29 15.26
CA ILE A 132 -11.01 3.90 14.17
C ILE A 132 -10.22 2.68 14.60
N GLU A 133 -10.09 1.73 13.67
CA GLU A 133 -9.14 0.65 13.80
C GLU A 133 -7.88 1.00 13.00
N TYR A 134 -6.79 1.24 13.72
CA TYR A 134 -5.44 1.22 13.16
C TYR A 134 -4.79 -0.06 13.64
N ASP A 135 -4.60 -1.01 12.75
CA ASP A 135 -4.07 -2.30 13.13
C ASP A 135 -2.61 -2.48 12.68
N PRO A 136 -1.64 -2.27 13.58
CA PRO A 136 -0.24 -2.61 13.30
C PRO A 136 -0.01 -4.12 13.17
N SER A 137 -0.96 -4.97 13.61
CA SER A 137 -0.87 -6.43 13.44
C SER A 137 -1.19 -6.91 12.02
N GLY A 138 -1.64 -6.02 11.13
CA GLY A 138 -1.73 -6.28 9.69
C GLY A 138 -3.08 -6.80 9.18
N LYS A 139 -4.15 -6.80 10.00
CA LYS A 139 -5.51 -7.18 9.55
C LYS A 139 -5.99 -6.32 8.39
N PHE A 140 -5.58 -5.06 8.36
CA PHE A 140 -5.89 -4.13 7.29
C PHE A 140 -4.59 -3.57 6.70
N MET A 141 -4.17 -4.17 5.59
CA MET A 141 -3.07 -3.65 4.80
C MET A 141 -3.59 -3.32 3.40
N VAL A 142 -3.11 -2.23 2.82
CA VAL A 142 -3.38 -1.90 1.43
C VAL A 142 -2.13 -2.11 0.60
N ARG A 143 -2.30 -2.68 -0.58
CA ARG A 143 -1.29 -2.78 -1.62
C ARG A 143 -1.47 -1.62 -2.58
N PHE A 144 -0.42 -0.84 -2.77
CA PHE A 144 -0.34 0.22 -3.77
C PHE A 144 0.93 0.00 -4.60
N GLY A 145 0.77 -0.46 -5.84
CA GLY A 145 1.88 -1.01 -6.63
C GLY A 145 2.48 -2.24 -5.94
N GLU A 146 3.80 -2.22 -5.73
CA GLU A 146 4.53 -3.30 -5.03
C GLU A 146 4.63 -3.06 -3.51
N GLN A 147 4.17 -1.89 -3.04
CA GLN A 147 4.28 -1.52 -1.63
C GLN A 147 3.05 -1.99 -0.85
N LYS A 148 3.30 -2.53 0.34
CA LYS A 148 2.27 -2.78 1.34
C LYS A 148 2.33 -1.69 2.41
N ARG A 149 1.17 -1.17 2.81
CA ARG A 149 1.06 -0.12 3.84
C ARG A 149 -0.02 -0.49 4.86
N TYR A 150 0.23 -0.18 6.12
CA TYR A 150 -0.80 -0.21 7.16
C TYR A 150 -1.83 0.88 6.89
N THR A 151 -3.10 0.55 7.08
CA THR A 151 -4.22 1.47 6.79
C THR A 151 -5.10 1.63 8.02
N MET A 152 -5.85 2.72 8.03
CA MET A 152 -6.91 2.97 9.00
C MET A 152 -8.27 2.64 8.38
N VAL A 153 -9.19 2.14 9.21
CA VAL A 153 -10.59 1.92 8.84
C VAL A 153 -11.48 2.59 9.88
N VAL A 154 -12.41 3.43 9.41
CA VAL A 154 -13.43 4.02 10.28
C VAL A 154 -14.53 2.99 10.50
N LEU A 155 -14.70 2.52 11.74
CA LEU A 155 -15.66 1.48 12.10
C LEU A 155 -17.05 2.04 12.40
N SER A 156 -17.10 3.17 13.10
CA SER A 156 -18.35 3.87 13.43
C SER A 156 -18.07 5.32 13.83
N LEU A 157 -19.08 6.18 13.70
CA LEU A 157 -19.03 7.54 14.25
C LEU A 157 -19.32 7.49 15.76
N LYS A 158 -18.74 8.41 16.52
CA LYS A 158 -19.08 8.57 17.95
C LYS A 158 -20.42 9.29 18.10
N GLU A 159 -21.01 9.17 19.28
CA GLU A 159 -22.29 9.79 19.61
C GLU A 159 -22.26 11.31 19.38
N GLY A 160 -23.33 11.84 18.78
CA GLY A 160 -23.49 13.26 18.45
C GLY A 160 -22.78 13.72 17.17
N VAL A 161 -21.97 12.86 16.53
CA VAL A 161 -21.34 13.17 15.24
C VAL A 161 -22.28 12.76 14.11
N THR A 162 -22.72 13.73 13.32
CA THR A 162 -23.50 13.49 12.11
C THR A 162 -22.72 13.96 10.89
N LEU A 163 -22.73 13.12 9.85
CA LEU A 163 -22.35 13.55 8.51
C LEU A 163 -23.56 14.21 7.85
N PRO A 164 -23.39 15.29 7.07
CA PRO A 164 -24.46 15.76 6.20
C PRO A 164 -24.83 14.61 5.29
N GLY A 165 -26.10 14.18 5.35
CA GLY A 165 -26.60 13.09 4.51
C GLY A 165 -26.27 13.36 3.04
N PRO A 166 -26.22 12.30 2.21
CA PRO A 166 -26.01 12.45 0.77
C PRO A 166 -27.05 13.46 0.31
N SER A 167 -26.59 14.67 0.01
CA SER A 167 -27.47 15.77 -0.32
C SER A 167 -28.29 15.27 -1.49
N GLU A 168 -29.60 15.12 -1.32
CA GLU A 168 -30.50 14.64 -2.36
C GLU A 168 -30.09 15.38 -3.63
N ILE A 169 -29.46 14.65 -4.54
CA ILE A 169 -29.07 15.18 -5.83
C ILE A 169 -30.40 15.61 -6.40
N GLY A 170 -30.64 16.92 -6.43
CA GLY A 170 -31.87 17.51 -6.91
C GLY A 170 -32.07 17.04 -8.33
N ILE A 171 -32.80 15.95 -8.51
CA ILE A 171 -33.43 15.60 -9.76
C ILE A 171 -34.52 16.65 -9.90
N ASN A 172 -34.11 17.84 -10.36
CA ASN A 172 -35.02 18.85 -10.85
C ASN A 172 -35.73 18.20 -12.02
N GLY A 173 -36.90 17.62 -11.74
CA GLY A 173 -37.81 17.11 -12.74
C GLY A 173 -38.18 18.27 -13.66
N GLU A 174 -37.57 18.30 -14.84
CA GLU A 174 -38.00 19.15 -15.94
C GLU A 174 -39.48 18.83 -16.19
N GLY A 175 -40.33 19.82 -15.91
CA GLY A 175 -41.75 19.77 -16.18
C GLY A 175 -41.98 19.46 -17.64
N ARG A 176 -42.52 18.27 -17.92
CA ARG A 176 -43.18 18.00 -19.19
C ARG A 176 -44.40 18.89 -19.27
N GLY A 177 -44.30 19.93 -20.08
CA GLY A 177 -45.41 20.79 -20.45
C GLY A 177 -46.54 19.96 -21.07
N ASN A 178 -47.73 20.12 -20.49
CA ASN A 178 -48.98 19.69 -21.12
C ASN A 178 -49.18 20.51 -22.39
N GLY A 179 -49.06 19.87 -23.55
CA GLY A 179 -49.58 20.40 -24.80
C GLY A 179 -51.10 20.34 -24.77
N VAL A 180 -51.72 21.50 -24.61
CA VAL A 180 -53.13 21.74 -24.94
C VAL A 180 -53.26 21.61 -26.46
N VAL A 181 -54.11 20.70 -26.91
CA VAL A 181 -54.54 20.59 -28.30
C VAL A 181 -55.88 21.32 -28.37
N ASP A 182 -55.87 22.51 -28.97
CA ASP A 182 -57.10 23.19 -29.38
C ASP A 182 -57.47 22.76 -30.81
N GLU A 183 -58.77 22.44 -30.94
CA GLU A 183 -59.68 22.36 -32.11
C GLU A 183 -59.27 21.63 -33.40
#